data_AF-A0AAN8NV57-F1
#
_entry.id   AF-A0AAN8NV57-F1
#
_cell.length_a   1.000
_cell.length_b   1.000
_cell.length_c   1.000
_cell.angle_alpha   90.00
_cell.angle_beta   90.00
_cell.angle_gamma   90.00
#
_symmetry.space_group_name_H-M   'P 1'
#
loop_
_entity.id
_entity.type
_entity.pdbx_description
1 polymer ?
#
loop_
_entity_poly.entity_id
_entity_poly.type
_entity_poly.pdbx_seq_one_letter_code
_entity_poly.pdbx_strand_id
1 'polypeptide(L)'
;MQISSIFCLTLAAAASAIPTQVSKIIGNVKRQAPVESSIWGNSITGSPEYYDNNWANVTLPFPISFYGVNYSNLWVSINGILSPGPEQIQYPDTSSAIQNHIPVDSIAVGAGQERPDLPWVPEKALFALWQDLFVENAPIALHAVWTTTSGSAPSRIITFSWKVSSEGVVGGQIVEPEFSVSFREARPYIARIEYTDVADKGINAVIGIQSSFSTGVEWSYKTEALFNGDILAVNLDTQTFNIS
;
A
#
# COMPACT_ATOMS: atom_id res chain seq x y z
N MET A 1 -56.81 -28.31 60.32
CA MET A 1 -57.48 -28.58 59.03
C MET A 1 -57.94 -27.24 58.46
N GLN A 2 -57.72 -27.06 57.15
CA GLN A 2 -57.99 -25.89 56.30
C GLN A 2 -57.04 -24.69 56.33
N ILE A 3 -56.61 -24.37 55.11
CA ILE A 3 -55.69 -23.36 54.60
C ILE A 3 -56.49 -22.09 54.32
N SER A 4 -55.93 -20.90 54.55
CA SER A 4 -56.35 -19.67 53.85
C SER A 4 -55.23 -18.63 53.79
N SER A 5 -54.74 -18.46 52.56
CA SER A 5 -54.50 -17.22 51.81
C SER A 5 -53.81 -16.02 52.46
N ILE A 6 -52.62 -15.69 51.94
CA ILE A 6 -52.04 -14.33 51.99
C ILE A 6 -51.84 -13.86 50.55
N PHE A 7 -52.51 -12.75 50.22
CA PHE A 7 -52.44 -12.03 48.94
C PHE A 7 -51.09 -11.32 48.81
N CYS A 8 -50.47 -11.46 47.64
CA CYS A 8 -49.23 -10.79 47.27
C CYS A 8 -49.54 -9.41 46.66
N LEU A 9 -49.07 -8.32 47.27
CA LEU A 9 -49.12 -6.98 46.69
C LEU A 9 -47.84 -6.72 45.88
N THR A 10 -48.00 -6.42 44.60
CA THR A 10 -46.94 -5.91 43.73
C THR A 10 -46.83 -4.39 43.87
N LEU A 11 -45.61 -3.88 44.13
CA LEU A 11 -45.29 -2.45 43.99
C LEU A 11 -44.89 -2.17 42.53
N ALA A 12 -45.62 -1.25 41.87
CA ALA A 12 -45.22 -0.66 40.60
C ALA A 12 -44.26 0.52 40.87
N ALA A 13 -43.04 0.45 40.33
CA ALA A 13 -42.10 1.57 40.35
C ALA A 13 -42.40 2.52 39.17
N ALA A 14 -42.57 3.80 39.47
CA ALA A 14 -42.80 4.86 38.48
C ALA A 14 -41.50 5.17 37.71
N ALA A 15 -41.57 5.19 36.38
CA ALA A 15 -40.48 5.58 35.51
C ALA A 15 -40.29 7.11 35.51
N SER A 16 -39.12 7.58 35.92
CA SER A 16 -38.69 8.97 35.77
C SER A 16 -38.24 9.21 34.34
N ALA A 17 -38.93 10.09 33.61
CA ALA A 17 -38.54 10.50 32.25
C ALA A 17 -37.26 11.35 32.29
N ILE A 18 -36.27 10.97 31.49
CA ILE A 18 -35.03 11.75 31.26
C ILE A 18 -35.35 12.94 30.33
N PRO A 19 -34.85 14.16 30.58
CA PRO A 19 -35.13 15.32 29.73
C PRO A 19 -34.55 15.17 28.33
N THR A 20 -35.39 15.36 27.33
CA THR A 20 -35.14 15.25 25.88
C THR A 20 -34.28 16.41 25.33
N GLN A 21 -33.09 16.66 25.88
CA GLN A 21 -32.18 17.68 25.35
C GLN A 21 -30.73 17.25 25.11
N VAL A 22 -30.36 15.99 25.38
CA VAL A 22 -28.99 15.50 25.10
C VAL A 22 -28.83 14.94 23.67
N SER A 23 -29.92 14.71 22.94
CA SER A 23 -29.86 14.07 21.60
C SER A 23 -29.44 14.98 20.44
N LYS A 24 -29.05 16.24 20.68
CA LYS A 24 -28.74 17.21 19.59
C LYS A 24 -27.24 17.50 19.37
N ILE A 25 -26.34 16.83 20.08
CA ILE A 25 -24.86 16.98 19.91
C ILE A 25 -24.20 15.67 19.47
N ILE A 26 -24.93 14.80 18.79
CA ILE A 26 -24.33 13.71 18.01
C ILE A 26 -24.84 13.90 16.59
N GLY A 27 -24.31 14.91 15.91
CA GLY A 27 -24.35 14.90 14.46
C GLY A 27 -23.76 13.57 14.00
N ASN A 28 -24.51 12.83 13.18
CA ASN A 28 -24.03 11.61 12.56
C ASN A 28 -22.74 11.93 11.80
N VAL A 29 -21.58 11.77 12.45
CA VAL A 29 -20.30 11.73 11.75
C VAL A 29 -20.29 10.39 11.03
N LYS A 30 -20.94 10.35 9.85
CA LYS A 30 -20.72 9.26 8.91
C LYS A 30 -19.26 9.38 8.50
N ARG A 31 -18.38 8.56 9.09
CA ARG A 31 -17.06 8.32 8.51
C ARG A 31 -17.32 7.89 7.07
N GLN A 32 -16.74 8.62 6.12
CA GLN A 32 -16.77 8.18 4.73
C GLN A 32 -16.11 6.81 4.68
N ALA A 33 -16.86 5.82 4.19
CA ALA A 33 -16.32 4.49 3.97
C ALA A 33 -15.12 4.61 3.02
N PRO A 34 -14.07 3.80 3.21
CA PRO A 34 -12.96 3.78 2.27
C PRO A 34 -13.46 3.50 0.85
N VAL A 35 -13.00 4.29 -0.11
CA VAL A 35 -13.33 4.14 -1.54
C VAL A 35 -12.18 3.42 -2.20
N GLU A 36 -12.46 2.25 -2.79
CA GLU A 36 -11.49 1.47 -3.52
C GLU A 36 -11.46 1.86 -5.00
N SER A 37 -10.28 1.79 -5.63
CA SER A 37 -10.13 1.87 -7.08
C SER A 37 -9.11 0.83 -7.54
N SER A 38 -9.54 -0.01 -8.48
CA SER A 38 -8.73 -1.06 -9.10
C SER A 38 -7.59 -0.47 -9.92
N ILE A 39 -6.38 -1.02 -9.77
CA ILE A 39 -5.30 -0.84 -10.75
C ILE A 39 -5.24 -2.11 -11.61
N TRP A 40 -5.00 -3.26 -10.98
CA TRP A 40 -5.02 -4.60 -11.59
C TRP A 40 -5.82 -5.55 -10.71
N GLY A 41 -7.14 -5.43 -10.72
CA GLY A 41 -8.04 -6.21 -9.86
C GLY A 41 -8.52 -5.46 -8.61
N ASN A 42 -9.30 -6.16 -7.79
CA ASN A 42 -9.87 -5.61 -6.55
C ASN A 42 -9.63 -6.55 -5.36
N SER A 43 -9.77 -6.00 -4.15
CA SER A 43 -9.46 -6.71 -2.89
C SER A 43 -10.34 -7.93 -2.60
N ILE A 44 -11.48 -8.08 -3.27
CA ILE A 44 -12.49 -9.11 -2.99
C ILE A 44 -12.40 -10.27 -3.98
N THR A 45 -12.39 -9.97 -5.27
CA THR A 45 -12.45 -10.99 -6.34
C THR A 45 -11.12 -11.22 -7.02
N GLY A 46 -10.08 -10.45 -6.68
CA GLY A 46 -8.80 -10.47 -7.38
C GLY A 46 -8.89 -9.89 -8.80
N SER A 47 -7.83 -10.13 -9.56
CA SER A 47 -7.69 -9.71 -10.95
C SER A 47 -8.35 -10.70 -11.92
N PRO A 48 -9.01 -10.24 -12.99
CA PRO A 48 -9.51 -11.13 -14.04
C PRO A 48 -8.41 -11.62 -14.99
N GLU A 49 -7.23 -10.98 -14.99
CA GLU A 49 -6.14 -11.22 -15.92
C GLU A 49 -4.80 -11.35 -15.18
N TYR A 50 -3.84 -11.97 -15.85
CA TYR A 50 -2.45 -12.05 -15.39
C TYR A 50 -1.74 -10.74 -15.76
N TYR A 51 -0.97 -10.20 -14.83
CA TYR A 51 -0.16 -9.01 -15.07
C TYR A 51 1.24 -9.19 -14.50
N ASP A 52 2.23 -8.72 -15.27
CA ASP A 52 3.65 -8.82 -14.96
C ASP A 52 4.38 -7.63 -15.56
N ASN A 53 5.32 -7.07 -14.80
CA ASN A 53 6.14 -5.90 -15.16
C ASN A 53 5.35 -4.62 -15.50
N ASN A 54 4.03 -4.62 -15.33
CA ASN A 54 3.20 -3.51 -15.73
C ASN A 54 3.34 -2.30 -14.80
N TRP A 55 3.13 -1.13 -15.39
CA TRP A 55 3.04 0.16 -14.71
C TRP A 55 1.68 0.82 -14.96
N ALA A 56 1.16 1.54 -13.97
CA ALA A 56 -0.07 2.31 -14.09
C ALA A 56 0.11 3.71 -13.51
N ASN A 57 -0.50 4.71 -14.16
CA ASN A 57 -0.57 6.06 -13.62
C ASN A 57 -1.86 6.23 -12.81
N VAL A 58 -1.74 6.66 -11.56
CA VAL A 58 -2.86 6.83 -10.63
C VAL A 58 -3.01 8.30 -10.26
N THR A 59 -4.19 8.86 -10.54
CA THR A 59 -4.57 10.19 -10.07
C THR A 59 -4.82 10.19 -8.57
N LEU A 60 -4.17 11.10 -7.86
CA LEU A 60 -4.25 11.18 -6.42
C LEU A 60 -5.44 12.03 -5.94
N PRO A 61 -6.07 11.65 -4.82
CA PRO A 61 -7.14 12.45 -4.22
C PRO A 61 -6.61 13.77 -3.63
N PHE A 62 -5.32 13.82 -3.26
CA PHE A 62 -4.60 15.00 -2.78
C PHE A 62 -3.14 14.93 -3.23
N PRO A 63 -2.44 16.08 -3.34
CA PRO A 63 -1.05 16.07 -3.76
C PRO A 63 -0.14 15.31 -2.77
N ILE A 64 0.77 14.49 -3.30
CA ILE A 64 1.83 13.83 -2.52
C ILE A 64 3.16 14.49 -2.87
N SER A 65 3.96 14.77 -1.84
CA SER A 65 5.24 15.46 -2.00
C SER A 65 6.42 14.50 -2.06
N PHE A 66 7.23 14.57 -3.11
CA PHE A 66 8.56 13.95 -3.21
C PHE A 66 9.59 15.07 -3.36
N TYR A 67 10.63 15.10 -2.50
CA TYR A 67 11.75 16.05 -2.62
C TYR A 67 11.31 17.52 -2.79
N GLY A 68 10.39 17.98 -1.93
CA GLY A 68 9.84 19.33 -1.99
C GLY A 68 8.85 19.62 -3.13
N VAL A 69 8.61 18.68 -4.05
CA VAL A 69 7.69 18.86 -5.20
C VAL A 69 6.39 18.11 -4.97
N ASN A 70 5.25 18.77 -5.21
CA ASN A 70 3.92 18.18 -5.09
C ASN A 70 3.49 17.57 -6.43
N TYR A 71 3.06 16.31 -6.38
CA TYR A 71 2.55 15.56 -7.52
C TYR A 71 1.08 15.27 -7.33
N SER A 72 0.29 15.39 -8.40
CA SER A 72 -1.12 15.02 -8.43
C SER A 72 -1.35 13.59 -8.89
N ASN A 73 -0.32 12.93 -9.42
CA ASN A 73 -0.36 11.56 -9.90
C ASN A 73 0.89 10.80 -9.40
N LEU A 74 0.79 9.48 -9.24
CA LEU A 74 1.95 8.59 -9.09
C LEU A 74 1.87 7.46 -10.10
N TRP A 75 3.03 7.02 -10.56
CA TRP A 75 3.22 5.76 -11.24
C TRP A 75 3.39 4.64 -10.23
N VAL A 76 2.69 3.53 -10.46
CA VAL A 76 2.67 2.33 -9.63
C VAL A 76 3.18 1.18 -10.49
N SER A 77 4.16 0.45 -10.00
CA SER A 77 4.61 -0.82 -10.59
C SER A 77 4.04 -2.01 -9.83
N ILE A 78 3.74 -3.10 -10.53
CA ILE A 78 3.46 -4.39 -9.88
C ILE A 78 4.62 -4.82 -8.99
N ASN A 79 5.86 -4.53 -9.42
CA ASN A 79 7.10 -4.86 -8.75
C ASN A 79 7.39 -4.01 -7.50
N GLY A 80 6.37 -3.50 -6.81
CA GLY A 80 6.50 -2.83 -5.52
C GLY A 80 7.19 -1.46 -5.55
N ILE A 81 7.08 -0.75 -6.67
CA ILE A 81 7.67 0.59 -6.85
C ILE A 81 6.57 1.65 -6.97
N LEU A 82 6.77 2.78 -6.29
CA LEU A 82 6.03 4.03 -6.51
C LEU A 82 6.96 5.12 -7.01
N SER A 83 6.49 5.92 -7.95
CA SER A 83 7.28 7.02 -8.50
C SER A 83 6.39 8.22 -8.87
N PRO A 84 6.83 9.47 -8.66
CA PRO A 84 6.22 10.62 -9.33
C PRO A 84 6.32 10.57 -10.88
N GLY A 85 7.09 9.60 -11.39
CA GLY A 85 7.28 9.26 -12.79
C GLY A 85 8.70 9.53 -13.24
N PRO A 86 9.04 9.03 -14.43
CA PRO A 86 9.81 9.77 -15.41
C PRO A 86 8.86 10.59 -16.29
N GLU A 87 9.37 11.65 -16.91
CA GLU A 87 8.70 12.31 -18.04
C GLU A 87 8.57 11.39 -19.28
N GLN A 88 9.28 10.25 -19.31
CA GLN A 88 9.23 9.25 -20.38
C GLN A 88 9.20 7.82 -19.82
N ILE A 89 8.01 7.24 -19.59
CA ILE A 89 7.86 5.78 -19.67
C ILE A 89 7.75 5.45 -21.14
N GLN A 90 8.90 5.27 -21.80
CA GLN A 90 8.92 4.99 -23.23
C GLN A 90 8.68 3.50 -23.53
N TYR A 91 8.68 2.64 -22.51
CA TYR A 91 8.52 1.20 -22.63
C TYR A 91 7.73 0.63 -21.43
N PRO A 92 6.39 0.55 -21.50
CA PRO A 92 5.57 -0.04 -20.42
C PRO A 92 5.83 -1.53 -20.17
N ASP A 93 6.64 -2.17 -21.03
CA ASP A 93 7.05 -3.59 -20.95
C ASP A 93 8.54 -3.76 -20.59
N THR A 94 9.28 -2.71 -20.20
CA THR A 94 10.64 -2.90 -19.68
C THR A 94 10.59 -3.41 -18.26
N SER A 95 11.24 -4.56 -18.05
CA SER A 95 11.22 -5.25 -16.77
C SER A 95 11.75 -4.37 -15.64
N SER A 96 10.90 -4.14 -14.64
CA SER A 96 11.34 -3.67 -13.32
C SER A 96 11.49 -4.85 -12.37
N ALA A 97 11.64 -6.08 -12.87
CA ALA A 97 11.81 -7.27 -12.04
C ALA A 97 13.24 -7.43 -11.52
N ILE A 98 14.23 -6.88 -12.22
CA ILE A 98 15.65 -7.08 -11.88
C ILE A 98 16.08 -6.07 -10.83
N GLN A 99 16.31 -6.54 -9.61
CA GLN A 99 16.70 -5.67 -8.51
C GLN A 99 18.21 -5.36 -8.53
N ASN A 100 18.57 -4.11 -8.24
CA ASN A 100 19.95 -3.64 -8.12
C ASN A 100 20.10 -2.76 -6.87
N HIS A 101 21.33 -2.46 -6.48
CA HIS A 101 21.58 -1.58 -5.35
C HIS A 101 21.06 -0.17 -5.60
N ILE A 102 20.60 0.51 -4.55
CA ILE A 102 20.15 1.91 -4.60
C ILE A 102 21.33 2.86 -4.26
N PRO A 103 21.51 3.99 -4.97
CA PRO A 103 20.71 4.46 -6.10
C PRO A 103 20.93 3.62 -7.35
N VAL A 104 19.84 3.32 -8.05
CA VAL A 104 19.88 2.62 -9.33
C VAL A 104 20.07 3.66 -10.42
N ASP A 105 21.10 3.51 -11.23
CA ASP A 105 21.24 4.26 -12.47
C ASP A 105 20.44 3.57 -13.57
N SER A 106 19.42 4.23 -14.13
CA SER A 106 18.62 3.66 -15.22
C SER A 106 19.44 3.47 -16.52
N ILE A 107 20.68 3.93 -16.57
CA ILE A 107 21.60 3.79 -17.71
C ILE A 107 22.46 2.52 -17.65
N ALA A 108 22.47 1.79 -16.54
CA ALA A 108 23.04 0.45 -16.54
C ALA A 108 22.01 -0.55 -17.09
N VAL A 109 21.65 -0.47 -18.38
CA VAL A 109 22.21 -1.27 -19.49
C VAL A 109 21.70 -0.70 -20.85
N GLY A 110 22.58 -0.54 -21.85
CA GLY A 110 22.23 -0.56 -23.27
C GLY A 110 21.31 0.51 -23.88
N ALA A 111 21.67 1.81 -23.81
CA ALA A 111 21.18 2.78 -24.79
C ALA A 111 21.64 2.35 -26.21
N GLY A 112 20.81 1.57 -26.92
CA GLY A 112 21.08 1.10 -28.28
C GLY A 112 20.88 -0.39 -28.57
N GLN A 113 20.44 -1.20 -27.61
CA GLN A 113 19.93 -2.55 -27.92
C GLN A 113 18.56 -2.75 -27.28
N GLU A 114 17.58 -3.12 -28.10
CA GLU A 114 16.23 -3.57 -27.73
C GLU A 114 16.31 -4.85 -26.89
N ARG A 115 16.76 -4.72 -25.64
CA ARG A 115 16.67 -5.77 -24.64
C ARG A 115 15.49 -5.43 -23.72
N PRO A 116 14.37 -6.17 -23.80
CA PRO A 116 13.19 -5.94 -22.95
C PRO A 116 13.42 -6.28 -21.47
N ASP A 117 14.58 -6.87 -21.13
CA ASP A 117 14.94 -7.46 -19.84
C ASP A 117 15.87 -6.59 -18.98
N LEU A 118 15.97 -5.27 -19.21
CA LEU A 118 16.90 -4.42 -18.44
C LEU A 118 16.18 -3.67 -17.31
N PRO A 119 16.79 -3.54 -16.12
CA PRO A 119 16.17 -2.92 -14.95
C PRO A 119 15.91 -1.45 -15.22
N TRP A 120 14.70 -1.16 -15.69
CA TRP A 120 14.25 0.22 -15.83
C TRP A 120 13.50 0.62 -14.57
N VAL A 121 14.00 1.66 -13.90
CA VAL A 121 13.33 2.30 -12.77
C VAL A 121 13.38 3.82 -12.94
N PRO A 122 12.32 4.56 -12.52
CA PRO A 122 12.31 6.01 -12.59
C PRO A 122 13.41 6.66 -11.75
N GLU A 123 13.87 7.84 -12.17
CA GLU A 123 14.89 8.62 -11.46
C GLU A 123 14.51 8.87 -9.98
N LYS A 124 13.24 9.18 -9.73
CA LYS A 124 12.67 9.39 -8.40
C LYS A 124 11.76 8.23 -8.11
N ALA A 125 12.11 7.40 -7.14
CA ALA A 125 11.33 6.20 -6.85
C ALA A 125 11.42 5.83 -5.37
N LEU A 126 10.30 5.36 -4.84
CA LEU A 126 10.20 4.63 -3.58
C LEU A 126 10.08 3.15 -3.92
N PHE A 127 11.01 2.35 -3.41
CA PHE A 127 11.05 0.89 -3.56
C PHE A 127 10.51 0.30 -2.27
N ALA A 128 9.24 -0.08 -2.25
CA ALA A 128 8.55 -0.52 -1.03
C ALA A 128 8.81 -2.00 -0.72
N LEU A 129 8.85 -2.82 -1.76
CA LEU A 129 9.26 -4.22 -1.75
C LEU A 129 9.68 -4.58 -3.17
N TRP A 130 10.74 -3.94 -3.67
CA TRP A 130 11.11 -4.06 -5.07
C TRP A 130 11.66 -5.44 -5.36
N GLN A 131 10.88 -6.25 -6.08
CA GLN A 131 11.27 -7.57 -6.57
C GLN A 131 10.45 -7.97 -7.80
N ASP A 132 10.71 -9.17 -8.34
CA ASP A 132 9.92 -9.75 -9.43
C ASP A 132 8.57 -10.24 -8.89
N LEU A 133 7.52 -9.45 -9.15
CA LEU A 133 6.17 -9.64 -8.64
C LEU A 133 5.19 -9.72 -9.80
N PHE A 134 4.14 -10.53 -9.63
CA PHE A 134 3.10 -10.68 -10.63
C PHE A 134 1.72 -10.86 -9.99
N VAL A 135 0.71 -10.38 -10.70
CA VAL A 135 -0.69 -10.59 -10.35
C VAL A 135 -1.16 -11.82 -11.11
N GLU A 136 -1.54 -12.86 -10.37
CA GLU A 136 -2.20 -14.04 -10.93
C GLU A 136 -3.68 -13.74 -11.21
N ASN A 137 -4.22 -14.33 -12.28
CA ASN A 137 -5.64 -14.18 -12.59
C ASN A 137 -6.50 -15.09 -11.71
N ALA A 138 -7.66 -14.59 -11.29
CA ALA A 138 -8.69 -15.43 -10.70
C ALA A 138 -9.16 -16.49 -11.72
N PRO A 139 -9.49 -17.73 -11.28
CA PRO A 139 -9.53 -18.20 -9.90
C PRO A 139 -8.22 -18.81 -9.38
N ILE A 140 -7.07 -18.61 -10.06
CA ILE A 140 -5.78 -19.19 -9.64
C ILE A 140 -5.40 -18.64 -8.26
N ALA A 141 -5.41 -17.31 -8.12
CA ALA A 141 -5.28 -16.63 -6.83
C ALA A 141 -6.13 -15.35 -6.82
N LEU A 142 -6.44 -14.85 -5.62
CA LEU A 142 -7.14 -13.57 -5.44
C LEU A 142 -6.12 -12.43 -5.33
N HIS A 143 -5.24 -12.32 -6.34
CA HIS A 143 -4.21 -11.29 -6.41
C HIS A 143 -4.76 -10.00 -7.01
N ALA A 144 -4.27 -8.87 -6.52
CA ALA A 144 -4.61 -7.57 -7.03
C ALA A 144 -3.59 -6.51 -6.61
N VAL A 145 -3.57 -5.43 -7.38
CA VAL A 145 -3.04 -4.14 -6.91
C VAL A 145 -4.15 -3.11 -7.01
N TRP A 146 -4.38 -2.37 -5.93
CA TRP A 146 -5.47 -1.41 -5.86
C TRP A 146 -5.11 -0.22 -4.97
N THR A 147 -5.96 0.80 -5.02
CA THR A 147 -5.90 1.89 -4.06
C THR A 147 -7.14 1.94 -3.19
N THR A 148 -6.98 2.44 -1.97
CA THR A 148 -8.09 2.77 -1.08
C THR A 148 -7.90 4.18 -0.55
N THR A 149 -8.91 5.04 -0.72
CA THR A 149 -8.94 6.38 -0.14
C THR A 149 -9.93 6.43 1.01
N SER A 150 -9.51 6.89 2.18
CA SER A 150 -10.36 7.04 3.36
C SER A 150 -10.27 8.45 3.95
N GLY A 151 -11.27 8.81 4.76
CA GLY A 151 -11.37 10.13 5.38
C GLY A 151 -11.94 11.20 4.44
N SER A 152 -11.89 12.45 4.89
CA SER A 152 -12.35 13.63 4.16
C SER A 152 -11.27 14.70 4.20
N ALA A 153 -11.22 15.58 3.19
CA ALA A 153 -10.27 16.68 3.20
C ALA A 153 -10.42 17.54 4.48
N PRO A 154 -9.33 18.03 5.08
CA PRO A 154 -7.93 17.92 4.66
C PRO A 154 -7.16 16.77 5.35
N SER A 155 -7.84 15.67 5.71
CA SER A 155 -7.26 14.56 6.49
C SER A 155 -7.52 13.21 5.83
N ARG A 156 -7.40 13.15 4.50
CA ARG A 156 -7.50 11.91 3.74
C ARG A 156 -6.27 11.04 3.89
N ILE A 157 -6.45 9.75 3.64
CA ILE A 157 -5.39 8.76 3.50
C ILE A 157 -5.62 8.05 2.18
N ILE A 158 -4.60 7.96 1.34
CA ILE A 158 -4.58 7.02 0.22
C ILE A 158 -3.60 5.91 0.55
N THR A 159 -4.02 4.68 0.33
CA THR A 159 -3.21 3.46 0.47
C THR A 159 -3.14 2.77 -0.88
N PHE A 160 -1.94 2.46 -1.34
CA PHE A 160 -1.65 1.55 -2.44
C PHE A 160 -1.38 0.18 -1.84
N SER A 161 -2.07 -0.86 -2.30
CA SER A 161 -1.98 -2.20 -1.74
C SER A 161 -1.60 -3.20 -2.81
N TRP A 162 -0.70 -4.12 -2.46
CA TRP A 162 -0.29 -5.26 -3.27
C TRP A 162 -0.66 -6.53 -2.54
N LYS A 163 -1.34 -7.43 -3.24
CA LYS A 163 -1.47 -8.83 -2.90
C LYS A 163 -1.13 -9.60 -4.16
N VAL A 164 0.07 -10.15 -4.21
CA VAL A 164 0.71 -10.60 -5.46
C VAL A 164 1.51 -11.87 -5.20
N SER A 165 1.92 -12.55 -6.26
CA SER A 165 2.94 -13.60 -6.23
C SER A 165 4.32 -12.99 -6.46
N SER A 166 5.37 -13.73 -6.11
CA SER A 166 6.74 -13.48 -6.53
C SER A 166 7.36 -14.75 -7.15
N GLU A 167 8.43 -14.61 -7.91
CA GLU A 167 9.24 -15.75 -8.37
C GLU A 167 9.96 -16.49 -7.21
N GLY A 168 9.93 -15.92 -6.00
CA GLY A 168 10.52 -16.52 -4.80
C GLY A 168 9.79 -17.79 -4.35
N VAL A 169 10.55 -18.79 -3.89
CA VAL A 169 10.00 -20.03 -3.33
C VAL A 169 10.52 -20.24 -1.90
N VAL A 170 9.60 -20.41 -0.94
CA VAL A 170 9.91 -20.73 0.46
C VAL A 170 9.18 -22.01 0.86
N GLY A 171 9.92 -23.00 1.38
CA GLY A 171 9.33 -24.27 1.81
C GLY A 171 8.64 -25.06 0.69
N GLY A 172 8.99 -24.80 -0.58
CA GLY A 172 8.38 -25.43 -1.75
C GLY A 172 7.05 -24.80 -2.19
N GLN A 173 6.72 -23.60 -1.71
CA GLN A 173 5.57 -22.80 -2.13
C GLN A 173 6.05 -21.47 -2.72
N ILE A 174 5.33 -20.98 -3.73
CA ILE A 174 5.48 -19.63 -4.25
C ILE A 174 5.19 -18.64 -3.10
N VAL A 175 6.01 -17.60 -2.99
CA VAL A 175 5.82 -16.56 -1.98
C VAL A 175 4.79 -15.56 -2.50
N GLU A 176 3.76 -15.31 -1.71
CA GLU A 176 2.65 -14.40 -2.04
C GLU A 176 2.68 -13.17 -1.11
N PRO A 177 3.54 -12.15 -1.37
CA PRO A 177 3.64 -11.03 -0.47
C PRO A 177 2.37 -10.16 -0.47
N GLU A 178 1.98 -9.73 0.72
CA GLU A 178 0.94 -8.71 0.94
C GLU A 178 1.55 -7.51 1.68
N PHE A 179 1.54 -6.35 1.04
CA PHE A 179 2.08 -5.12 1.62
C PHE A 179 1.35 -3.90 1.08
N SER A 180 1.52 -2.77 1.76
CA SER A 180 0.89 -1.52 1.33
C SER A 180 1.77 -0.31 1.59
N VAL A 181 1.53 0.76 0.83
CA VAL A 181 2.13 2.09 1.05
C VAL A 181 1.02 3.10 1.22
N SER A 182 1.04 3.83 2.34
CA SER A 182 0.04 4.85 2.64
C SER A 182 0.63 6.25 2.79
N PHE A 183 -0.13 7.24 2.33
CA PHE A 183 0.17 8.66 2.44
C PHE A 183 -0.98 9.36 3.13
N ARG A 184 -0.68 10.33 3.99
CA ARG A 184 -1.68 11.11 4.73
C ARG A 184 -1.64 12.56 4.28
N GLU A 185 -2.78 13.11 3.88
CA GLU A 185 -2.91 14.51 3.45
C GLU A 185 -2.41 15.49 4.51
N ALA A 186 -2.72 15.22 5.78
CA ALA A 186 -2.32 16.04 6.92
C ALA A 186 -0.85 15.82 7.38
N ARG A 187 -0.11 14.92 6.74
CA ARG A 187 1.29 14.62 7.06
C ARG A 187 2.08 14.40 5.76
N PRO A 188 2.40 15.48 5.03
CA PRO A 188 3.16 15.38 3.79
C PRO A 188 4.55 14.79 4.05
N TYR A 189 5.19 14.33 2.97
CA TYR A 189 6.53 13.72 2.95
C TYR A 189 6.68 12.38 3.66
N ILE A 190 5.65 11.82 4.28
CA ILE A 190 5.78 10.51 4.94
C ILE A 190 5.01 9.46 4.13
N ALA A 191 5.76 8.53 3.55
CA ALA A 191 5.21 7.25 3.12
C ALA A 191 5.31 6.25 4.28
N ARG A 192 4.23 5.53 4.56
CA ARG A 192 4.23 4.44 5.53
C ARG A 192 4.02 3.13 4.79
N ILE A 193 5.05 2.29 4.77
CA ILE A 193 5.02 0.95 4.23
C ILE A 193 4.62 0.00 5.36
N GLU A 194 3.66 -0.89 5.11
CA GLU A 194 3.23 -1.93 6.05
C GLU A 194 3.32 -3.29 5.36
N TYR A 195 4.02 -4.23 5.97
CA TYR A 195 4.23 -5.58 5.46
C TYR A 195 3.29 -6.55 6.16
N THR A 196 2.15 -6.86 5.53
CA THR A 196 1.13 -7.76 6.10
C THR A 196 1.59 -9.21 6.06
N ASP A 197 2.10 -9.64 4.90
CA ASP A 197 2.67 -10.97 4.71
C ASP A 197 3.94 -10.89 3.85
N VAL A 198 5.05 -11.31 4.43
CA VAL A 198 6.39 -11.35 3.83
C VAL A 198 7.08 -12.62 4.31
N ALA A 199 6.54 -13.77 3.92
CA ALA A 199 7.01 -15.09 4.35
C ALA A 199 8.51 -15.36 4.08
N ASP A 200 9.07 -14.71 3.05
CA ASP A 200 10.50 -14.78 2.69
C ASP A 200 11.36 -13.70 3.36
N LYS A 201 10.75 -12.87 4.21
CA LYS A 201 11.39 -11.76 4.94
C LYS A 201 12.10 -10.73 4.05
N GLY A 202 11.69 -10.63 2.78
CA GLY A 202 12.31 -9.72 1.81
C GLY A 202 13.68 -10.18 1.30
N ILE A 203 14.01 -11.48 1.39
CA ILE A 203 15.31 -12.01 0.97
C ILE A 203 15.61 -11.79 -0.52
N ASN A 204 14.59 -11.59 -1.36
CA ASN A 204 14.75 -11.27 -2.78
C ASN A 204 14.48 -9.79 -3.10
N ALA A 205 14.07 -9.00 -2.11
CA ALA A 205 13.60 -7.64 -2.30
C ALA A 205 14.69 -6.58 -2.02
N VAL A 206 14.52 -5.44 -2.68
CA VAL A 206 15.21 -4.20 -2.37
C VAL A 206 14.21 -3.21 -1.80
N ILE A 207 14.57 -2.56 -0.70
CA ILE A 207 13.76 -1.53 -0.05
C ILE A 207 14.61 -0.28 0.06
N GLY A 208 14.07 0.84 -0.39
CA GLY A 208 14.80 2.08 -0.38
C GLY A 208 14.08 3.20 -1.11
N ILE A 209 14.79 4.30 -1.32
CA ILE A 209 14.26 5.48 -1.99
C ILE A 209 15.38 6.24 -2.69
N GLN A 210 15.14 6.78 -3.88
CA GLN A 210 16.11 7.61 -4.60
C GLN A 210 15.51 8.89 -5.17
N SER A 211 16.30 9.96 -5.18
CA SER A 211 15.95 11.29 -5.71
C SER A 211 16.55 11.54 -7.09
N SER A 212 17.65 10.86 -7.37
CA SER A 212 18.33 10.85 -8.66
C SER A 212 19.00 9.50 -8.86
N PHE A 213 19.47 9.24 -10.07
CA PHE A 213 20.32 8.09 -10.39
C PHE A 213 21.65 8.06 -9.62
N SER A 214 22.00 9.13 -8.92
CA SER A 214 23.23 9.25 -8.13
C SER A 214 22.99 9.45 -6.63
N THR A 215 21.73 9.58 -6.20
CA THR A 215 21.38 9.89 -4.81
C THR A 215 20.18 9.08 -4.36
N GLY A 216 20.39 8.21 -3.39
CA GLY A 216 19.34 7.42 -2.76
C GLY A 216 19.85 6.73 -1.50
N VAL A 217 18.92 6.14 -0.77
CA VAL A 217 19.16 5.38 0.45
C VAL A 217 18.54 4.00 0.29
N GLU A 218 19.40 2.99 0.43
CA GLU A 218 19.03 1.59 0.52
C GLU A 218 18.80 1.23 1.99
N TRP A 219 17.60 0.80 2.33
CA TRP A 219 17.30 0.29 3.66
C TRP A 219 17.64 -1.20 3.77
N SER A 220 17.32 -1.99 2.74
CA SER A 220 17.72 -3.39 2.62
C SER A 220 17.96 -3.79 1.18
N TYR A 221 18.90 -4.72 0.99
CA TYR A 221 19.17 -5.35 -0.28
C TYR A 221 19.26 -6.86 -0.09
N LYS A 222 18.28 -7.59 -0.66
CA LYS A 222 18.27 -9.05 -0.78
C LYS A 222 18.72 -9.76 0.50
N THR A 223 18.09 -9.41 1.61
CA THR A 223 18.41 -9.90 2.95
C THR A 223 17.13 -10.10 3.75
N GLU A 224 17.14 -11.08 4.65
CA GLU A 224 16.05 -11.30 5.60
C GLU A 224 15.98 -10.16 6.63
N ALA A 225 15.30 -9.06 6.28
CA ALA A 225 15.20 -7.87 7.12
C ALA A 225 13.78 -7.60 7.63
N LEU A 226 12.77 -8.29 7.08
CA LEU A 226 11.36 -8.02 7.37
C LEU A 226 10.71 -9.10 8.22
N PHE A 227 9.70 -8.69 8.98
CA PHE A 227 8.73 -9.53 9.66
C PHE A 227 7.30 -9.07 9.35
N ASN A 228 6.35 -10.00 9.41
CA ASN A 228 4.92 -9.66 9.27
C ASN A 228 4.51 -8.69 10.38
N GLY A 229 3.87 -7.59 9.99
CA GLY A 229 3.49 -6.48 10.86
C GLY A 229 4.52 -5.36 10.94
N ASP A 230 5.71 -5.50 10.34
CA ASP A 230 6.68 -4.42 10.28
C ASP A 230 6.12 -3.21 9.55
N ILE A 231 6.44 -2.03 10.09
CA ILE A 231 6.04 -0.76 9.52
C ILE A 231 7.27 0.11 9.33
N LEU A 232 7.48 0.55 8.10
CA LEU A 232 8.57 1.43 7.73
C LEU A 232 8.02 2.81 7.36
N ALA A 233 8.37 3.83 8.14
CA ALA A 233 8.09 5.21 7.82
C ALA A 233 9.27 5.82 7.07
N VAL A 234 9.04 6.19 5.81
CA VAL A 234 10.02 6.80 4.91
C VAL A 234 9.74 8.28 4.77
N ASN A 235 10.72 9.11 5.08
CA ASN A 235 10.65 10.54 4.78
C ASN A 235 11.11 10.77 3.32
N LEU A 236 10.17 11.16 2.47
CA LEU A 236 10.33 11.37 1.03
C LEU A 236 11.10 12.65 0.67
N ASP A 237 11.46 13.46 1.66
CA ASP A 237 12.30 14.64 1.47
C ASP A 237 13.74 14.35 1.94
N THR A 238 13.89 13.81 3.15
CA THR A 238 15.22 13.56 3.75
C THR A 238 15.76 12.15 3.50
N GLN A 239 15.00 11.28 2.84
CA GLN A 239 15.35 9.87 2.56
C GLN A 239 15.66 9.05 3.83
N THR A 240 15.07 9.42 4.96
CA THR A 240 15.28 8.73 6.23
C THR A 240 14.23 7.67 6.49
N PHE A 241 14.65 6.58 7.13
CA PHE A 241 13.83 5.42 7.47
C PHE A 241 13.68 5.30 8.98
N ASN A 242 12.45 5.06 9.45
CA ASN A 242 12.17 4.74 10.84
C ASN A 242 11.29 3.49 10.90
N ILE A 243 11.69 2.51 11.70
CA ILE A 243 10.91 1.29 11.96
C ILE A 243 10.04 1.54 13.19
N SER A 244 8.80 1.08 13.17
CA SER A 244 7.87 1.15 14.31
C SER A 244 7.11 -0.13 14.51
#